data_AF-A0A7C3WJJ5-F1
#
_entry.id   AF-A0A7C3WJJ5-F1
#
_cell.length_a   1.000
_cell.length_b   1.000
_cell.length_c   1.000
_cell.angle_alpha   90.00
_cell.angle_beta   90.00
_cell.angle_gamma   90.00
#
_symmetry.space_group_name_H-M   'P 1'
#
loop_
_entity.id
_entity.type
_entity.pdbx_description
1 polymer ?
#
loop_
_entity_poly.entity_id
_entity_poly.type
_entity_poly.pdbx_seq_one_letter_code
_entity_poly.pdbx_strand_id
1 'polypeptide(L)'
;MSSILKLDAPHYKQSTDYTCGPACALMVLKLFSKISEMNRRTEFEIWRECNMMGFLGADAFGLPLTLLSRGLAVKIMTERKETITMERITHKCGDETSRIVRYELQFSYDKAKVLGADIVFFLKHLQN
;
A
#
# COMPACT_ATOMS: atom_id res chain seq x y z
N MET A 1 -28.36 -8.32 6.47
CA MET A 1 -27.19 -9.23 6.33
C MET A 1 -26.53 -8.89 5.00
N SER A 2 -25.41 -8.17 5.01
CA SER A 2 -24.66 -7.85 3.79
C SER A 2 -24.09 -9.16 3.24
N SER A 3 -24.53 -9.60 2.07
CA SER A 3 -23.88 -10.70 1.37
C SER A 3 -22.42 -10.30 1.14
N ILE A 4 -21.48 -11.10 1.64
CA ILE A 4 -20.07 -10.96 1.27
C ILE A 4 -20.02 -11.10 -0.25
N LEU A 5 -19.70 -10.00 -0.95
CA LEU A 5 -19.36 -10.03 -2.36
C LEU A 5 -18.14 -10.94 -2.51
N LYS A 6 -18.35 -12.12 -3.09
CA LYS A 6 -17.26 -13.02 -3.45
C LYS A 6 -16.61 -12.48 -4.72
N LEU A 7 -15.52 -11.74 -4.56
CA LEU A 7 -14.70 -11.29 -5.69
C LEU A 7 -13.97 -12.51 -6.25
N ASP A 8 -14.17 -12.80 -7.54
CA ASP A 8 -13.42 -13.83 -8.26
C ASP A 8 -12.05 -13.29 -8.68
N ALA A 9 -11.26 -12.90 -7.68
CA ALA A 9 -9.92 -12.36 -7.91
C ALA A 9 -8.97 -13.52 -8.29
N PRO A 10 -8.19 -13.38 -9.38
CA PRO A 10 -7.24 -14.41 -9.74
C PRO A 10 -6.12 -14.45 -8.70
N HIS A 11 -5.68 -15.65 -8.33
CA HIS A 11 -4.68 -15.82 -7.28
C HIS A 11 -3.25 -15.72 -7.83
N TYR A 12 -2.41 -14.93 -7.15
CA TYR A 12 -0.98 -14.81 -7.41
C TYR A 12 -0.20 -14.89 -6.09
N LYS A 13 0.73 -15.85 -5.98
CA LYS A 13 1.61 -15.99 -4.81
C LYS A 13 2.79 -15.04 -4.96
N GLN A 14 3.07 -14.24 -3.92
CA GLN A 14 4.25 -13.35 -3.90
C GLN A 14 5.54 -14.11 -4.21
N SER A 15 6.44 -13.49 -4.98
CA SER A 15 7.68 -14.16 -5.43
C SER A 15 8.88 -13.91 -4.53
N THR A 16 8.82 -12.91 -3.64
CA THR A 16 9.92 -12.57 -2.73
C THR A 16 9.38 -11.95 -1.44
N ASP A 17 10.24 -11.78 -0.44
CA ASP A 17 9.86 -11.10 0.79
C ASP A 17 9.52 -9.63 0.52
N TYR A 18 8.64 -9.07 1.35
CA TYR A 18 8.22 -7.67 1.30
C TYR A 18 7.36 -7.26 0.08
N THR A 19 7.09 -8.16 -0.86
CA THR A 19 6.18 -7.89 -1.99
C THR A 19 4.74 -8.35 -1.74
N CYS A 20 4.35 -8.66 -0.49
CA CYS A 20 2.98 -9.06 -0.16
C CYS A 20 1.93 -8.02 -0.59
N GLY A 21 2.17 -6.73 -0.31
CA GLY A 21 1.33 -5.63 -0.80
C GLY A 21 1.28 -5.55 -2.34
N PRO A 22 2.43 -5.45 -3.02
CA PRO A 22 2.52 -5.50 -4.48
C PRO A 22 1.79 -6.69 -5.13
N ALA A 23 1.93 -7.90 -4.59
CA ALA A 23 1.23 -9.09 -5.06
C ALA A 23 -0.29 -8.97 -4.89
N CYS A 24 -0.76 -8.40 -3.78
CA CYS A 24 -2.19 -8.10 -3.59
C CYS A 24 -2.69 -7.06 -4.61
N ALA A 25 -1.94 -5.98 -4.84
CA ALA A 25 -2.28 -4.98 -5.85
C ALA A 25 -2.28 -5.59 -7.27
N LEU A 26 -1.36 -6.50 -7.58
CA LEU A 26 -1.32 -7.24 -8.84
C LEU A 26 -2.64 -8.00 -9.09
N MET A 27 -3.14 -8.73 -8.09
CA MET A 27 -4.41 -9.47 -8.20
C MET A 27 -5.60 -8.53 -8.41
N VAL A 28 -5.65 -7.41 -7.69
CA VAL A 28 -6.69 -6.38 -7.85
C VAL A 28 -6.64 -5.77 -9.25
N LEU A 29 -5.45 -5.36 -9.70
CA LEU A 29 -5.29 -4.77 -11.03
C LEU A 29 -5.65 -5.75 -12.13
N LYS A 30 -5.35 -7.05 -11.98
CA LYS A 30 -5.76 -8.07 -12.95
C LYS A 30 -7.28 -8.23 -12.98
N LEU A 31 -7.93 -8.27 -11.81
CA LEU A 31 -9.39 -8.36 -11.69
C LEU A 31 -10.09 -7.21 -12.44
N PHE A 32 -9.56 -5.99 -12.32
CA PHE A 32 -10.10 -4.81 -13.02
C PHE A 32 -9.51 -4.58 -14.43
N SER A 33 -8.81 -5.57 -15.00
CA SER A 33 -8.20 -5.50 -16.33
C SER A 33 -7.26 -4.28 -16.53
N LYS A 34 -6.57 -3.87 -15.47
CA LYS A 34 -5.60 -2.76 -15.46
C LYS A 34 -4.17 -3.19 -15.78
N ILE A 35 -3.94 -4.50 -15.87
CA ILE A 35 -2.69 -5.12 -16.30
C ILE A 35 -2.99 -6.34 -17.19
N SER A 36 -2.07 -6.65 -18.10
CA SER A 36 -2.19 -7.80 -19.00
C SER A 36 -1.76 -9.11 -18.33
N GLU A 37 -0.66 -9.10 -17.59
CA GLU A 37 -0.04 -10.31 -17.04
C GLU A 37 0.16 -10.25 -15.53
N MET A 38 0.04 -11.41 -14.87
CA MET A 38 0.43 -11.57 -13.47
C MET A 38 1.71 -12.40 -13.41
N ASN A 39 2.85 -11.72 -13.41
CA ASN A 39 4.16 -12.33 -13.39
C ASN A 39 5.09 -11.56 -12.44
N ARG A 40 6.27 -12.14 -12.16
CA ARG A 40 7.25 -11.56 -11.24
C ARG A 40 7.74 -10.17 -11.69
N ARG A 41 7.83 -9.93 -12.99
CA ARG A 41 8.23 -8.60 -13.52
C ARG A 41 7.20 -7.55 -13.12
N THR A 42 5.92 -7.83 -13.37
CA THR A 42 4.82 -6.91 -13.07
C THR A 42 4.67 -6.68 -11.56
N GLU A 43 4.88 -7.73 -10.74
CA GLU A 43 4.95 -7.59 -9.27
C GLU A 43 6.04 -6.60 -8.84
N PHE A 44 7.24 -6.68 -9.42
CA PHE A 44 8.35 -5.77 -9.11
C PHE A 44 8.15 -4.36 -9.66
N GLU A 45 7.49 -4.21 -10.81
CA GLU A 45 7.10 -2.90 -11.34
C GLU A 45 6.14 -2.20 -10.39
N ILE A 46 5.11 -2.90 -9.92
CA ILE A 46 4.20 -2.41 -8.88
C ILE A 46 4.98 -2.07 -7.61
N TRP A 47 5.90 -2.94 -7.17
CA TRP A 47 6.69 -2.69 -5.97
C TRP A 47 7.56 -1.44 -6.07
N ARG A 48 8.15 -1.15 -7.23
CA ARG A 48 8.92 0.08 -7.47
C ARG A 48 8.08 1.34 -7.34
N GLU A 49 6.79 1.26 -7.61
CA GLU A 49 5.87 2.40 -7.53
C GLU A 49 5.37 2.67 -6.11
N CYS A 50 5.29 1.64 -5.27
CA CYS A 50 4.63 1.74 -3.96
C CYS A 50 5.51 1.40 -2.76
N ASN A 51 6.79 1.06 -2.97
CA ASN A 51 7.69 0.75 -1.85
C ASN A 51 7.95 1.97 -0.96
N MET A 52 8.11 1.68 0.32
CA MET A 52 8.62 2.65 1.29
C MET A 52 10.12 2.82 1.08
N MET A 53 10.54 3.88 0.39
CA MET A 53 11.97 4.15 0.20
C MET A 53 12.68 4.26 1.55
N GLY A 54 13.78 3.51 1.71
CA GLY A 54 14.52 3.41 2.97
C GLY A 54 13.97 2.36 3.96
N PHE A 55 12.84 1.73 3.68
CA PHE A 55 12.35 0.60 4.48
C PHE A 55 11.88 -0.56 3.59
N LEU A 56 11.40 -1.62 4.24
CA LEU A 56 10.96 -2.84 3.57
C LEU A 56 9.46 -2.78 3.34
N GLY A 57 9.01 -3.17 2.14
CA GLY A 57 7.58 -3.28 1.81
C GLY A 57 6.95 -1.99 1.31
N ALA A 58 5.63 -1.88 1.47
CA ALA A 58 4.80 -0.74 1.07
C ALA A 58 3.93 -0.30 2.26
N ASP A 59 3.62 0.99 2.36
CA ASP A 59 2.75 1.53 3.40
C ASP A 59 1.28 1.65 2.96
N ALA A 60 0.43 2.12 3.87
CA ALA A 60 -1.01 2.24 3.66
C ALA A 60 -1.41 3.31 2.62
N PHE A 61 -0.53 4.26 2.32
CA PHE A 61 -0.72 5.32 1.35
C PHE A 61 0.07 5.08 0.06
N GLY A 62 1.26 4.47 0.13
CA GLY A 62 2.06 4.10 -1.04
C GLY A 62 1.38 3.07 -1.93
N LEU A 63 0.85 1.96 -1.37
CA LEU A 63 0.20 0.91 -2.15
C LEU A 63 -1.01 1.39 -2.98
N PRO A 64 -1.93 2.21 -2.42
CA PRO A 64 -2.98 2.87 -3.18
C PRO A 64 -2.53 3.68 -4.40
N LEU A 65 -1.34 4.28 -4.39
CA LEU A 65 -0.89 5.13 -5.50
C LEU A 65 -0.82 4.36 -6.82
N THR A 66 -0.39 3.10 -6.78
CA THR A 66 -0.37 2.18 -7.94
C THR A 66 -1.77 1.93 -8.49
N LEU A 67 -2.78 1.83 -7.63
CA LEU A 67 -4.16 1.59 -8.03
C LEU A 67 -4.79 2.86 -8.62
N LEU A 68 -4.61 3.99 -7.92
CA LEU A 68 -5.09 5.31 -8.34
C LEU A 68 -4.50 5.73 -9.69
N SER A 69 -3.19 5.54 -9.88
CA SER A 69 -2.50 5.88 -11.14
C SER A 69 -3.02 5.07 -12.34
N ARG A 70 -3.67 3.93 -12.10
CA ARG A 70 -4.32 3.08 -13.12
C ARG A 70 -5.83 3.31 -13.22
N GLY A 71 -6.33 4.39 -12.62
CA GLY A 71 -7.71 4.84 -12.73
C GLY A 71 -8.70 4.02 -11.91
N LEU A 72 -8.27 3.39 -10.82
CA LEU A 72 -9.18 2.81 -9.83
C LEU A 72 -9.50 3.83 -8.74
N ALA A 73 -10.74 3.84 -8.28
CA ALA A 73 -11.12 4.55 -7.06
C ALA A 73 -10.65 3.77 -5.84
N VAL A 74 -10.02 4.44 -4.86
CA VAL A 74 -9.52 3.80 -3.65
C VAL A 74 -10.05 4.52 -2.42
N LYS A 75 -10.53 3.72 -1.47
CA LYS A 75 -10.81 4.16 -0.10
C LYS A 75 -9.75 3.58 0.84
N ILE A 76 -9.02 4.44 1.52
CA ILE A 76 -8.01 4.09 2.51
C ILE A 76 -8.65 4.21 3.88
N MET A 77 -8.71 3.10 4.61
CA MET A 77 -9.18 3.07 5.99
C MET A 77 -8.01 2.69 6.89
N THR A 78 -7.60 3.57 7.81
CA THR A 78 -6.47 3.31 8.70
C THR A 78 -6.66 3.94 10.08
N GLU A 79 -6.02 3.41 11.11
CA GLU A 79 -6.02 4.01 12.46
C GLU A 79 -5.03 5.17 12.59
N ARG A 80 -4.00 5.19 11.73
CA ARG A 80 -2.85 6.09 11.85
C ARG A 80 -2.20 6.36 10.49
N LYS A 81 -1.36 7.40 10.43
CA LYS A 81 -0.64 7.75 9.21
C LYS A 81 0.56 6.83 8.95
N GLU A 82 1.18 6.31 10.00
CA GLU A 82 2.35 5.45 9.85
C GLU A 82 1.96 3.98 9.97
N THR A 83 2.13 3.18 8.91
CA THR A 83 1.89 1.72 8.98
C THR A 83 2.79 1.08 10.05
N ILE A 84 4.04 1.51 10.12
CA ILE A 84 5.06 1.09 11.09
C ILE A 84 5.51 2.34 11.86
N THR A 85 5.61 2.24 13.18
CA THR A 85 6.00 3.40 14.01
C THR A 85 7.42 3.87 13.68
N MET A 86 7.63 5.18 13.68
CA MET A 86 8.95 5.77 13.43
C MET A 86 10.00 5.26 14.42
N GLU A 87 9.63 5.05 15.69
CA GLU A 87 10.51 4.46 16.69
C GLU A 87 11.07 3.09 16.27
N ARG A 88 10.21 2.20 15.74
CA ARG A 88 10.63 0.88 15.25
C ARG A 88 11.52 1.00 14.02
N ILE A 89 11.24 1.95 13.14
CA ILE A 89 12.06 2.22 11.95
C ILE A 89 13.44 2.73 12.38
N THR A 90 13.50 3.69 13.30
CA THR A 90 14.74 4.25 13.83
C THR A 90 15.58 3.21 14.55
N HIS A 91 14.97 2.40 15.42
CA HIS A 91 15.66 1.30 16.08
C HIS A 91 16.25 0.30 15.09
N LYS A 92 15.57 0.01 13.98
CA LYS A 92 16.02 -0.99 13.00
C LYS A 92 17.03 -0.45 11.98
N CYS A 93 16.88 0.80 11.56
CA CYS A 93 17.54 1.35 10.36
C CYS A 93 18.30 2.66 10.60
N GLY A 94 18.29 3.20 11.81
CA GLY A 94 18.96 4.45 12.19
C GLY A 94 18.21 5.72 11.79
N ASP A 95 18.74 6.86 12.24
CA ASP A 95 18.09 8.17 12.12
C ASP A 95 17.98 8.65 10.68
N GLU A 96 19.04 8.53 9.89
CA GLU A 96 19.05 9.05 8.51
C GLU A 96 18.00 8.33 7.65
N THR A 97 17.97 7.00 7.71
CA THR A 97 16.94 6.19 7.04
C THR A 97 15.53 6.56 7.52
N SER A 98 15.37 6.81 8.82
CA SER A 98 14.08 7.22 9.38
C SER A 98 13.60 8.56 8.83
N ARG A 99 14.50 9.50 8.53
CA ARG A 99 14.16 10.78 7.90
C ARG A 99 13.65 10.59 6.47
N ILE A 100 14.30 9.70 5.71
CA ILE A 100 13.86 9.34 4.35
C ILE A 100 12.46 8.71 4.40
N VAL A 101 12.25 7.73 5.27
CA VAL A 101 10.95 7.04 5.39
C VAL A 101 9.85 8.01 5.84
N ARG A 102 10.14 8.91 6.77
CA ARG A 102 9.16 9.93 7.20
C ARG A 102 8.75 10.84 6.05
N TYR A 103 9.71 11.28 5.24
CA TYR A 103 9.43 12.10 4.06
C TYR A 103 8.59 11.34 3.03
N GLU A 104 8.95 10.09 2.75
CA GLU A 104 8.22 9.23 1.80
C GLU A 104 6.77 9.00 2.25
N LEU A 105 6.54 8.64 3.52
CA LEU A 105 5.20 8.43 4.06
C LEU A 105 4.32 9.68 3.92
N GLN A 106 4.88 10.86 4.23
CA GLN A 106 4.17 12.12 4.09
C GLN A 106 3.89 12.43 2.61
N PHE A 107 4.86 12.20 1.74
CA PHE A 107 4.70 12.37 0.29
C PHE A 107 3.60 11.45 -0.27
N SER A 108 3.60 10.17 0.09
CA SER A 108 2.62 9.19 -0.37
C SER A 108 1.21 9.53 0.13
N TYR A 109 1.08 9.99 1.38
CA TYR A 109 -0.17 10.52 1.93
C TYR A 109 -0.68 11.76 1.16
N ASP A 110 0.18 12.73 0.88
CA ASP A 110 -0.21 13.95 0.17
C ASP A 110 -0.57 13.65 -1.29
N LYS A 111 0.19 12.78 -1.95
CA LYS A 111 -0.10 12.34 -3.31
C LYS A 111 -1.40 11.55 -3.41
N ALA A 112 -1.71 10.69 -2.44
CA ALA A 112 -2.98 9.97 -2.40
C ALA A 112 -4.18 10.92 -2.34
N LYS A 113 -4.09 12.01 -1.57
CA LYS A 113 -5.14 13.06 -1.54
C LYS A 113 -5.29 13.77 -2.87
N VAL A 114 -4.18 14.16 -3.50
CA VAL A 114 -4.19 14.81 -4.82
C VAL A 114 -4.82 13.91 -5.89
N LEU A 115 -4.55 12.60 -5.83
CA LEU A 115 -5.13 11.61 -6.73
C LEU A 115 -6.57 11.22 -6.38
N GLY A 116 -7.18 11.83 -5.35
CA GLY A 116 -8.59 11.66 -5.02
C GLY A 116 -8.92 10.42 -4.19
N ALA A 117 -7.97 9.90 -3.40
CA ALA A 117 -8.26 8.82 -2.45
C ALA A 117 -9.27 9.28 -1.38
N ASP A 118 -10.28 8.45 -1.07
CA ASP A 118 -11.14 8.63 0.11
C ASP A 118 -10.40 8.11 1.35
N ILE A 119 -9.91 9.01 2.21
CA ILE A 119 -9.11 8.62 3.39
C ILE A 119 -9.93 8.78 4.66
N VAL A 120 -10.14 7.68 5.36
CA VAL A 120 -10.86 7.63 6.63
C VAL A 120 -9.93 7.15 7.74
N PHE A 121 -9.72 8.02 8.73
CA PHE A 121 -9.08 7.63 9.99
C PHE A 121 -10.14 7.16 10.97
N PHE A 122 -10.06 5.90 11.42
CA PHE A 122 -10.93 5.40 12.47
C PHE A 122 -10.15 5.37 13.79
N LEU A 123 -10.69 6.02 14.81
CA LEU A 123 -10.17 5.91 16.16
C LEU A 123 -10.34 4.46 16.63
N LYS A 124 -9.30 3.89 17.24
CA LYS A 124 -9.54 2.83 18.21
C LYS A 124 -10.50 3.42 19.24
N HIS A 125 -11.71 2.88 19.31
CA HIS A 125 -12.39 2.87 20.59
C HIS A 125 -11.39 2.25 21.57
N LEU A 126 -10.89 3.07 22.50
CA LEU A 126 -10.49 2.61 23.81
C LEU A 126 -11.74 1.98 24.42
N GLN A 127 -12.00 0.71 24.09
CA GLN A 127 -12.81 -0.15 24.92
C GLN A 127 -11.88 -0.69 26.00
N ASN A 128 -12.00 -0.04 27.17
CA ASN A 128 -11.55 -0.43 28.50
C ASN A 128 -10.06 -0.31 28.79
#